data_AF-V4SAL3-F1
#
_entry.id   AF-V4SAL3-F1
#
_cell.length_a   1.000
_cell.length_b   1.000
_cell.length_c   1.000
_cell.angle_alpha   90.00
_cell.angle_beta   90.00
_cell.angle_gamma   90.00
#
_symmetry.space_group_name_H-M   'P 1'
#
loop_
_entity.id
_entity.type
_entity.pdbx_description
1 polymer ?
#
loop_
_entity_poly.entity_id
_entity_poly.type
_entity_poly.pdbx_seq_one_letter_code
_entity_poly.pdbx_strand_id
1 'polypeptide(L)'
;IYCLSDLPEVTYTQNHSSYLSILNFAKPNFIFFAPTYPKPKVIITPTQLMLRKKTAWVQAGVTIGELYHRISEKSKYLGFPAGVRILDRKSMGEDLFWALHGGGAASFGIIVAWKVNLVPVPSNVTVNTVTRTLEQDATKIFQKWQSAADKLPEDLTCSAIFASLPELGLKKEDCMELSWVELIVYFDGGFMARDLLKLETLLDRNYSKSFWKMRADFVMKPILVKGLEGMYDFFHEQGGKNLQVVAFPYSGKMAKIPESAISFPHRAGNIYH
;
A
#
# COMPACT_ATOMS: atom_id res chain seq x y z
N ILE A 1 32.16 -1.53 5.15
CA ILE A 1 32.67 -0.40 4.34
C ILE A 1 33.82 -0.86 3.46
N TYR A 2 34.89 -1.47 3.99
CA TYR A 2 35.97 -2.03 3.15
C TYR A 2 35.52 -3.06 2.11
N CYS A 3 34.55 -3.94 2.42
CA CYS A 3 33.98 -4.84 1.42
C CYS A 3 33.05 -4.15 0.39
N LEU A 4 32.78 -2.85 0.55
CA LEU A 4 31.86 -2.05 -0.27
C LEU A 4 32.59 -0.88 -0.96
N SER A 5 33.90 -0.75 -0.78
CA SER A 5 34.70 0.34 -1.33
C SER A 5 34.69 0.38 -2.86
N ASP A 6 34.32 -0.73 -3.49
CA ASP A 6 34.27 -0.90 -4.94
C ASP A 6 32.94 -0.45 -5.56
N LEU A 7 32.00 0.00 -4.73
CA LEU A 7 30.69 0.54 -5.13
C LEU A 7 30.45 1.94 -4.53
N PRO A 8 31.38 2.91 -4.66
CA PRO A 8 31.28 4.20 -3.99
C PRO A 8 30.11 5.04 -4.52
N GLU A 9 29.74 4.85 -5.78
CA GLU A 9 28.68 5.62 -6.46
C GLU A 9 27.26 5.35 -5.93
N VAL A 10 27.08 4.20 -5.26
CA VAL A 10 25.78 3.75 -4.74
C VAL A 10 25.78 3.54 -3.23
N THR A 11 26.88 3.91 -2.55
CA THR A 11 27.09 3.69 -1.12
C THR A 11 27.20 5.01 -0.38
N TYR A 12 26.30 5.25 0.57
CA TYR A 12 26.23 6.50 1.34
C TYR A 12 26.46 6.21 2.82
N THR A 13 27.58 6.68 3.35
CA THR A 13 27.86 6.66 4.80
C THR A 13 27.35 7.94 5.45
N GLN A 14 27.27 7.98 6.78
CA GLN A 14 26.79 9.18 7.51
C GLN A 14 27.57 10.46 7.21
N ASN A 15 28.83 10.34 6.75
CA ASN A 15 29.68 11.48 6.39
C ASN A 15 29.47 11.95 4.94
N HIS A 16 28.75 11.19 4.12
CA HIS A 16 28.49 11.54 2.73
C HIS A 16 27.50 12.71 2.65
N SER A 17 27.77 13.72 1.83
CA SER A 17 26.93 14.93 1.69
C SER A 17 25.46 14.61 1.37
N SER A 18 25.23 13.65 0.47
CA SER A 18 23.89 13.16 0.09
C SER A 18 23.25 12.16 1.07
N TYR A 19 23.90 11.79 2.17
CA TYR A 19 23.37 10.76 3.07
C TYR A 19 21.98 11.11 3.64
N LEU A 20 21.84 12.35 4.15
CA LEU A 20 20.58 12.78 4.75
C LEU A 20 19.47 12.95 3.70
N SER A 21 19.80 13.45 2.50
CA SER A 21 18.79 13.60 1.44
C SER A 21 18.27 12.24 0.99
N ILE A 22 19.15 11.24 0.83
CA ILE A 22 18.78 9.87 0.45
C ILE A 22 18.02 9.17 1.57
N LEU A 23 18.48 9.26 2.82
CA LEU A 23 17.80 8.70 3.98
C LEU A 23 16.37 9.23 4.11
N ASN A 24 16.17 10.51 3.81
CA ASN A 24 14.89 11.18 4.01
C ASN A 24 14.00 11.15 2.77
N PHE A 25 14.53 10.82 1.59
CA PHE A 25 13.80 10.84 0.32
C PHE A 25 12.53 9.98 0.39
N ALA A 26 12.69 8.70 0.75
CA ALA A 26 11.62 7.70 0.74
C ALA A 26 10.91 7.52 2.11
N LYS A 27 11.08 8.45 3.05
CA LYS A 27 10.36 8.40 4.34
C LYS A 27 9.04 9.18 4.21
N PRO A 28 7.87 8.50 4.18
CA PRO A 28 6.59 9.20 4.04
C PRO A 28 6.08 9.80 5.36
N ASN A 29 6.55 9.29 6.51
CA ASN A 29 6.02 9.68 7.82
C ASN A 29 7.05 10.48 8.63
N PHE A 30 6.70 11.71 8.99
CA PHE A 30 7.58 12.63 9.72
C PHE A 30 7.92 12.15 11.14
N ILE A 31 7.14 11.25 11.73
CA ILE A 31 7.47 10.67 13.05
C ILE A 31 8.89 10.08 13.04
N PHE A 32 9.31 9.45 11.93
CA PHE A 32 10.62 8.79 11.80
C PHE A 32 11.77 9.74 11.39
N PHE A 33 11.54 11.05 11.44
CA PHE A 33 12.58 12.07 11.25
C PHE A 33 13.16 12.56 12.58
N ALA A 34 12.53 12.24 13.71
CA ALA A 34 13.01 12.68 15.01
C ALA A 34 14.46 12.22 15.27
N PRO A 35 15.34 13.07 15.84
CA PRO A 35 16.75 12.74 16.04
C PRO A 35 17.00 11.51 16.91
N THR A 36 16.03 11.13 17.73
CA THR A 36 16.05 9.96 18.62
C THR A 36 15.98 8.63 17.88
N TYR A 37 15.49 8.61 16.63
CA TYR A 37 15.43 7.37 15.85
C TYR A 37 16.83 6.95 15.38
N PRO A 38 17.21 5.67 15.53
CA PRO A 38 18.48 5.15 15.04
C PRO A 38 18.64 5.38 13.53
N LYS A 39 19.80 5.91 13.13
CA LYS A 39 20.17 6.08 11.73
C LYS A 39 21.06 4.91 11.30
N PRO A 40 20.88 4.38 10.07
CA PRO A 40 21.77 3.34 9.58
C PRO A 40 23.21 3.86 9.49
N LYS A 41 24.20 2.97 9.59
CA LYS A 41 25.60 3.36 9.41
C LYS A 41 25.95 3.59 7.93
N VAL A 42 25.23 2.89 7.04
CA VAL A 42 25.42 2.89 5.58
C VAL A 42 24.06 2.71 4.91
N ILE A 43 23.84 3.42 3.80
CA ILE A 43 22.72 3.23 2.88
C ILE A 43 23.28 2.80 1.52
N ILE A 44 22.65 1.84 0.86
CA ILE A 44 23.03 1.37 -0.46
C ILE A 44 21.84 1.54 -1.40
N THR A 45 22.00 2.28 -2.50
CA THR A 45 20.94 2.48 -3.51
C THR A 45 21.38 1.87 -4.84
N PRO A 46 21.09 0.59 -5.08
CA PRO A 46 21.49 -0.04 -6.34
C PRO A 46 20.77 0.62 -7.54
N THR A 47 21.44 0.79 -8.69
CA THR A 47 20.89 1.40 -9.92
C THR A 47 20.72 0.38 -11.07
N GLN A 48 19.77 0.60 -11.99
CA GLN A 48 19.23 -0.40 -12.93
C GLN A 48 19.29 -0.02 -14.42
N LEU A 49 19.40 -1.02 -15.32
CA LEU A 49 18.94 -0.93 -16.73
C LEU A 49 18.71 -2.32 -17.41
N MET A 50 17.46 -2.68 -17.78
CA MET A 50 17.01 -3.13 -19.13
C MET A 50 15.72 -4.00 -19.20
N LEU A 51 14.95 -3.74 -20.28
CA LEU A 51 13.67 -4.33 -20.73
C LEU A 51 13.82 -5.67 -21.48
N ARG A 52 12.87 -6.62 -21.33
CA ARG A 52 12.48 -7.61 -22.38
C ARG A 52 10.99 -8.05 -22.29
N LYS A 53 10.49 -8.50 -23.46
CA LYS A 53 9.11 -8.59 -23.99
C LYS A 53 8.05 -9.36 -23.17
N LYS A 54 6.79 -8.93 -23.36
CA LYS A 54 5.47 -9.61 -23.14
C LYS A 54 5.18 -10.28 -21.78
N THR A 55 5.95 -9.96 -20.74
CA THR A 55 5.60 -10.22 -19.34
C THR A 55 6.07 -9.03 -18.50
N ALA A 56 5.23 -8.50 -17.61
CA ALA A 56 5.61 -7.42 -16.71
C ALA A 56 6.26 -8.01 -15.45
N TRP A 57 7.54 -7.73 -15.25
CA TRP A 57 8.25 -7.98 -14.00
C TRP A 57 8.31 -6.68 -13.22
N VAL A 58 7.73 -6.65 -12.03
CA VAL A 58 7.85 -5.49 -11.13
C VAL A 58 9.05 -5.75 -10.23
N GLN A 59 10.10 -4.97 -10.42
CA GLN A 59 11.33 -5.09 -9.64
C GLN A 59 11.17 -4.40 -8.28
N ALA A 60 11.71 -5.01 -7.23
CA ALA A 60 11.78 -4.39 -5.91
C ALA A 60 12.92 -3.36 -5.80
N GLY A 61 13.69 -3.16 -6.89
CA GLY A 61 14.61 -2.03 -7.05
C GLY A 61 16.07 -2.34 -7.41
N VAL A 62 16.42 -3.50 -7.99
CA VAL A 62 17.62 -3.87 -8.82
C VAL A 62 17.94 -5.37 -8.69
N THR A 63 18.49 -6.00 -9.74
CA THR A 63 18.93 -7.41 -9.67
C THR A 63 20.35 -7.52 -9.11
N ILE A 64 20.55 -8.43 -8.16
CA ILE A 64 21.89 -8.70 -7.61
C ILE A 64 22.80 -9.41 -8.64
N GLY A 65 22.21 -10.03 -9.67
CA GLY A 65 22.92 -10.64 -10.79
C GLY A 65 23.65 -9.62 -11.68
N GLU A 66 23.05 -8.45 -11.94
CA GLU A 66 23.71 -7.36 -12.66
C GLU A 66 24.81 -6.69 -11.82
N LEU A 67 24.59 -6.59 -10.50
CA LEU A 67 25.61 -6.13 -9.56
C LEU A 67 26.83 -7.07 -9.60
N TYR A 68 26.62 -8.38 -9.53
CA TYR A 68 27.69 -9.36 -9.64
C TYR A 68 28.37 -9.36 -11.01
N HIS A 69 27.61 -9.19 -12.10
CA HIS A 69 28.16 -9.07 -13.45
C HIS A 69 29.12 -7.87 -13.56
N ARG A 70 28.68 -6.67 -13.14
CA ARG A 70 29.51 -5.45 -13.19
C ARG A 70 30.74 -5.52 -12.29
N ILE A 71 30.63 -6.15 -11.11
CA ILE A 71 31.78 -6.40 -10.22
C ILE A 71 32.79 -7.34 -10.92
N SER A 72 32.31 -8.41 -11.55
CA SER A 72 33.17 -9.38 -12.24
C SER A 72 33.87 -8.83 -13.49
N GLU A 73 33.26 -7.87 -14.20
CA GLU A 73 33.88 -7.15 -15.32
C GLU A 73 34.98 -6.19 -14.86
N LYS A 74 34.86 -5.63 -13.65
CA LYS A 74 35.79 -4.65 -13.09
C LYS A 74 36.93 -5.28 -12.30
N SER A 75 36.71 -6.44 -11.67
CA SER A 75 37.76 -7.16 -10.95
C SER A 75 37.40 -8.62 -10.74
N LYS A 76 38.38 -9.50 -10.94
CA LYS A 76 38.24 -10.95 -10.67
C LYS A 76 38.31 -11.31 -9.19
N TYR A 77 38.61 -10.34 -8.31
CA TYR A 77 38.91 -10.57 -6.88
C TYR A 77 37.93 -9.88 -5.93
N LEU A 78 36.92 -9.19 -6.45
CA LEU A 78 35.95 -8.44 -5.66
C LEU A 78 34.57 -9.11 -5.73
N GLY A 79 33.81 -9.01 -4.64
CA GLY A 79 32.48 -9.62 -4.52
C GLY A 79 31.67 -8.92 -3.43
N PHE A 80 30.35 -8.85 -3.61
CA PHE A 80 29.43 -8.26 -2.66
C PHE A 80 28.84 -9.36 -1.74
N PRO A 81 29.07 -9.34 -0.42
CA PRO A 81 28.53 -10.33 0.50
C PRO A 81 27.05 -10.04 0.77
N ALA A 82 26.21 -10.49 -0.15
CA ALA A 82 24.78 -10.67 0.05
C ALA A 82 24.44 -12.15 -0.07
N GLY A 83 23.32 -12.57 0.52
CA GLY A 83 22.88 -13.97 0.53
C GLY A 83 22.94 -14.59 -0.87
N VAL A 84 23.80 -15.60 -1.02
CA VAL A 84 24.26 -16.16 -2.31
C VAL A 84 23.24 -17.10 -2.95
N ARG A 85 21.94 -16.89 -2.70
CA ARG A 85 20.90 -17.77 -3.23
C ARG A 85 19.73 -16.95 -3.72
N ILE A 86 19.82 -16.52 -4.98
CA ILE A 86 18.65 -16.04 -5.71
C ILE A 86 17.79 -17.26 -5.98
N LEU A 87 16.62 -17.26 -5.39
CA LEU A 87 15.66 -18.33 -5.57
C LEU A 87 14.58 -17.84 -6.53
N ASP A 88 14.42 -18.54 -7.64
CA ASP A 88 13.16 -18.51 -8.37
C ASP A 88 12.15 -19.42 -7.66
N ARG A 89 10.87 -19.36 -8.05
CA ARG A 89 9.82 -20.20 -7.43
C ARG A 89 10.23 -21.67 -7.34
N LYS A 90 10.83 -22.19 -8.42
CA LYS A 90 11.23 -23.61 -8.51
C LYS A 90 12.30 -23.97 -7.48
N SER A 91 13.25 -23.08 -7.24
CA SER A 91 14.36 -23.31 -6.32
C SER A 91 14.07 -22.91 -4.87
N MET A 92 13.15 -21.96 -4.61
CA MET A 92 12.74 -21.64 -3.22
C MET A 92 11.84 -22.69 -2.59
N GLY A 93 11.18 -23.51 -3.41
CA GLY A 93 10.15 -24.42 -2.93
C GLY A 93 8.85 -23.70 -2.60
N GLU A 94 7.76 -24.47 -2.50
CA GLU A 94 6.43 -23.90 -2.34
C GLU A 94 6.20 -23.27 -0.96
N ASP A 95 6.87 -23.73 0.09
CA ASP A 95 6.72 -23.18 1.46
C ASP A 95 7.23 -21.74 1.56
N LEU A 96 8.43 -21.47 1.05
CA LEU A 96 8.99 -20.13 1.02
C LEU A 96 8.22 -19.25 0.04
N PHE A 97 7.82 -19.80 -1.12
CA PHE A 97 6.94 -19.08 -2.05
C PHE A 97 5.64 -18.66 -1.36
N TRP A 98 4.95 -19.57 -0.67
CA TRP A 98 3.73 -19.31 0.09
C TRP A 98 3.93 -18.24 1.17
N ALA A 99 5.02 -18.32 1.95
CA ALA A 99 5.31 -17.38 3.02
C ALA A 99 5.53 -15.94 2.53
N LEU A 100 6.09 -15.78 1.33
CA LEU A 100 6.29 -14.48 0.70
C LEU A 100 4.96 -13.82 0.26
N HIS A 101 3.87 -14.59 0.11
CA HIS A 101 2.54 -14.07 -0.26
C HIS A 101 1.74 -13.62 0.98
N GLY A 102 2.23 -12.60 1.67
CA GLY A 102 1.50 -11.93 2.76
C GLY A 102 2.12 -12.07 4.15
N GLY A 103 3.23 -12.81 4.30
CA GLY A 103 3.88 -13.07 5.59
C GLY A 103 4.86 -11.99 6.00
N GLY A 104 4.98 -10.94 5.19
CA GLY A 104 5.98 -9.89 5.34
C GLY A 104 7.32 -10.32 4.75
N ALA A 105 7.67 -9.74 3.60
CA ALA A 105 8.90 -10.06 2.86
C ALA A 105 10.17 -9.96 3.72
N ALA A 106 10.24 -8.97 4.61
CA ALA A 106 11.42 -8.69 5.44
C ALA A 106 11.84 -9.86 6.35
N SER A 107 10.93 -10.76 6.68
CA SER A 107 11.20 -11.95 7.51
C SER A 107 11.89 -13.07 6.73
N PHE A 108 11.78 -13.07 5.39
CA PHE A 108 12.13 -14.19 4.53
C PHE A 108 13.24 -13.87 3.52
N GLY A 109 13.63 -12.60 3.41
CA GLY A 109 14.76 -12.15 2.60
C GLY A 109 14.48 -10.86 1.84
N ILE A 110 15.31 -10.59 0.83
CA ILE A 110 15.13 -9.45 -0.06
C ILE A 110 14.48 -9.97 -1.34
N ILE A 111 13.20 -9.66 -1.52
CA ILE A 111 12.51 -9.94 -2.78
C ILE A 111 13.09 -8.98 -3.82
N VAL A 112 13.51 -9.50 -4.97
CA VAL A 112 14.12 -8.70 -6.04
C VAL A 112 13.15 -8.40 -7.19
N ALA A 113 12.18 -9.29 -7.45
CA ALA A 113 11.16 -9.09 -8.47
C ALA A 113 9.92 -9.98 -8.23
N TRP A 114 8.78 -9.52 -8.72
CA TRP A 114 7.54 -10.29 -8.79
C TRP A 114 7.15 -10.55 -10.24
N LYS A 115 6.78 -11.80 -10.53
CA LYS A 115 6.04 -12.14 -11.74
C LYS A 115 4.55 -12.05 -11.43
N VAL A 116 3.87 -11.06 -12.02
CA VAL A 116 2.45 -10.80 -11.79
C VAL A 116 1.59 -11.31 -12.94
N ASN A 117 0.38 -11.78 -12.62
CA ASN A 117 -0.64 -12.09 -13.60
C ASN A 117 -1.56 -10.88 -13.74
N LEU A 118 -1.75 -10.40 -14.98
CA LEU A 118 -2.71 -9.34 -15.26
C LEU A 118 -4.12 -9.90 -15.24
N VAL A 119 -5.06 -9.11 -14.74
CA VAL A 119 -6.49 -9.45 -14.72
C VAL A 119 -7.24 -8.53 -15.69
N PRO A 120 -8.29 -9.04 -16.36
CA PRO A 120 -9.14 -8.19 -17.19
C PRO A 120 -9.87 -7.16 -16.31
N VAL A 121 -9.94 -5.93 -16.81
CA VAL A 121 -10.69 -4.83 -16.21
C VAL A 121 -11.67 -4.28 -17.25
N PRO A 122 -12.86 -3.82 -16.84
CA PRO A 122 -13.79 -3.19 -17.78
C PRO A 122 -13.19 -1.88 -18.32
N SER A 123 -13.60 -1.49 -19.52
CA SER A 123 -13.14 -0.22 -20.13
C SER A 123 -13.63 1.00 -19.34
N ASN A 124 -14.84 0.90 -18.78
CA ASN A 124 -15.49 1.94 -17.98
C ASN A 124 -15.86 1.35 -16.61
N VAL A 125 -15.66 2.16 -15.57
CA VAL A 125 -16.07 1.90 -14.20
C VAL A 125 -16.89 3.10 -13.72
N THR A 126 -18.00 2.84 -13.04
CA THR A 126 -18.82 3.89 -12.45
C THR A 126 -18.43 4.10 -10.99
N VAL A 127 -18.18 5.35 -10.61
CA VAL A 127 -17.95 5.73 -9.21
C VAL A 127 -19.01 6.72 -8.75
N ASN A 128 -19.42 6.58 -7.49
CA ASN A 128 -20.31 7.52 -6.82
C ASN A 128 -19.93 7.61 -5.34
N THR A 129 -19.94 8.83 -4.81
CA THR A 129 -19.67 9.12 -3.40
C THR A 129 -20.85 9.89 -2.83
N VAL A 130 -21.51 9.31 -1.82
CA VAL A 130 -22.68 9.91 -1.17
C VAL A 130 -22.33 10.24 0.27
N THR A 131 -22.42 11.53 0.62
CA THR A 131 -22.17 12.00 1.98
C THR A 131 -23.47 12.08 2.78
N ARG A 132 -23.41 11.69 4.06
CA ARG A 132 -24.52 11.77 5.03
C ARG A 132 -24.00 12.24 6.38
N THR A 133 -24.73 13.15 7.01
CA THR A 133 -24.44 13.61 8.37
C THR A 133 -25.19 12.76 9.41
N LEU A 134 -24.86 12.92 10.70
CA LEU A 134 -25.54 12.19 11.78
C LEU A 134 -27.05 12.54 11.85
N GLU A 135 -27.41 13.79 11.57
CA GLU A 135 -28.79 14.28 11.48
C GLU A 135 -29.56 13.65 10.30
N GLN A 136 -28.84 13.12 9.30
CA GLN A 136 -29.38 12.46 8.11
C GLN A 136 -29.35 10.93 8.22
N ASP A 137 -29.56 10.40 9.43
CA ASP A 137 -29.63 8.95 9.72
C ASP A 137 -28.36 8.16 9.33
N ALA A 138 -27.17 8.78 9.30
CA ALA A 138 -25.92 8.11 8.91
C ALA A 138 -25.66 6.81 9.69
N THR A 139 -25.95 6.80 11.00
CA THR A 139 -25.81 5.60 11.86
C THR A 139 -26.65 4.43 11.36
N LYS A 140 -27.93 4.68 11.04
CA LYS A 140 -28.86 3.67 10.55
C LYS A 140 -28.47 3.16 9.16
N ILE A 141 -28.01 4.07 8.31
CA ILE A 141 -27.50 3.74 6.97
C ILE A 141 -26.28 2.82 7.11
N PHE A 142 -25.35 3.14 8.00
CA PHE A 142 -24.17 2.32 8.20
C PHE A 142 -24.52 0.95 8.80
N GLN A 143 -25.45 0.86 9.75
CA GLN A 143 -25.92 -0.45 10.24
C GLN A 143 -26.48 -1.34 9.14
N LYS A 144 -27.26 -0.75 8.21
CA LYS A 144 -27.75 -1.47 7.03
C LYS A 144 -26.61 -1.88 6.12
N TRP A 145 -25.64 -0.99 5.90
CA TRP A 145 -24.43 -1.28 5.13
C TRP A 145 -23.66 -2.46 5.73
N GLN A 146 -23.40 -2.48 7.04
CA GLN A 146 -22.72 -3.60 7.72
C GLN A 146 -23.40 -4.96 7.51
N SER A 147 -24.73 -4.96 7.28
CA SER A 147 -25.50 -6.20 7.08
C SER A 147 -25.55 -6.67 5.62
N ALA A 148 -25.15 -5.81 4.67
CA ALA A 148 -25.32 -6.02 3.24
C ALA A 148 -24.01 -5.94 2.43
N ALA A 149 -23.00 -5.22 2.92
CA ALA A 149 -21.78 -4.90 2.19
C ALA A 149 -20.97 -6.14 1.80
N ASP A 150 -21.01 -7.18 2.63
CA ASP A 150 -20.39 -8.48 2.38
C ASP A 150 -21.24 -9.39 1.46
N LYS A 151 -22.39 -8.93 0.98
CA LYS A 151 -23.31 -9.72 0.12
C LYS A 151 -23.53 -9.06 -1.24
N LEU A 152 -22.84 -7.95 -1.49
CA LEU A 152 -22.92 -7.27 -2.77
C LEU A 152 -22.31 -8.14 -3.90
N PRO A 153 -22.77 -7.96 -5.14
CA PRO A 153 -22.15 -8.56 -6.32
C PRO A 153 -20.63 -8.30 -6.40
N GLU A 154 -19.86 -9.23 -7.00
CA GLU A 154 -18.40 -9.11 -7.08
C GLU A 154 -17.89 -7.90 -7.88
N ASP A 155 -18.72 -7.37 -8.77
CA ASP A 155 -18.46 -6.18 -9.59
C ASP A 155 -18.80 -4.86 -8.86
N LEU A 156 -19.37 -4.92 -7.65
CA LEU A 156 -19.74 -3.76 -6.85
C LEU A 156 -18.95 -3.70 -5.54
N THR A 157 -18.07 -2.69 -5.42
CA THR A 157 -17.44 -2.33 -4.14
C THR A 157 -18.13 -1.09 -3.55
N CYS A 158 -18.60 -1.20 -2.31
CA CYS A 158 -19.18 -0.07 -1.58
C CYS A 158 -18.47 0.08 -0.24
N SER A 159 -17.60 1.08 -0.11
CA SER A 159 -16.88 1.39 1.12
C SER A 159 -17.58 2.50 1.91
N ALA A 160 -17.38 2.52 3.22
CA ALA A 160 -17.85 3.59 4.09
C ALA A 160 -16.67 4.35 4.69
N ILE A 161 -16.79 5.68 4.77
CA ILE A 161 -15.77 6.56 5.34
C ILE A 161 -16.42 7.43 6.41
N PHE A 162 -15.82 7.45 7.59
CA PHE A 162 -16.14 8.36 8.68
C PHE A 162 -15.02 9.37 8.82
N ALA A 163 -15.38 10.65 8.77
CA ALA A 163 -14.46 11.74 8.97
C ALA A 163 -15.21 12.92 9.60
N SER A 164 -14.51 13.71 10.40
CA SER A 164 -14.99 15.03 10.80
C SER A 164 -14.79 15.99 9.63
N LEU A 165 -15.84 16.21 8.83
CA LEU A 165 -15.82 17.13 7.70
C LEU A 165 -16.51 18.46 8.08
N PRO A 166 -15.99 19.63 7.67
CA PRO A 166 -16.84 20.81 7.56
C PRO A 166 -17.95 20.51 6.54
N GLU A 167 -19.14 21.06 6.74
CA GLU A 167 -20.31 20.82 5.88
C GLU A 167 -19.95 21.01 4.39
N LEU A 168 -19.74 19.90 3.70
CA LEU A 168 -19.51 19.86 2.26
C LEU A 168 -20.82 19.42 1.64
N GLY A 169 -21.52 20.37 1.02
CA GLY A 169 -22.81 20.19 0.34
C GLY A 169 -22.70 19.36 -0.94
N LEU A 170 -22.14 18.16 -0.85
CA LEU A 170 -22.05 17.18 -1.93
C LEU A 170 -23.44 16.63 -2.24
N LYS A 171 -23.83 16.66 -3.51
CA LYS A 171 -25.16 16.28 -3.96
C LYS A 171 -25.16 14.86 -4.53
N LYS A 172 -26.37 14.29 -4.63
CA LYS A 172 -26.59 12.91 -5.09
C LYS A 172 -26.33 12.74 -6.60
N GLU A 173 -26.29 13.83 -7.36
CA GLU A 173 -26.19 13.84 -8.83
C GLU A 173 -24.77 13.57 -9.38
N ASP A 174 -23.87 13.05 -8.56
CA ASP A 174 -22.42 13.02 -8.83
C ASP A 174 -21.87 11.63 -9.21
N CYS A 175 -22.61 10.86 -10.00
CA CYS A 175 -22.05 9.67 -10.63
C CYS A 175 -21.07 10.08 -11.74
N MET A 176 -19.89 9.49 -11.74
CA MET A 176 -18.91 9.68 -12.80
C MET A 176 -18.55 8.33 -13.42
N GLU A 177 -18.48 8.30 -14.75
CA GLU A 177 -17.86 7.20 -15.46
C GLU A 177 -16.38 7.52 -15.67
N LEU A 178 -15.52 6.60 -15.26
CA LEU A 178 -14.07 6.70 -15.33
C LEU A 178 -13.49 5.45 -15.99
N SER A 179 -12.34 5.57 -16.63
CA SER A 179 -11.52 4.40 -16.92
C SER A 179 -10.93 3.81 -15.64
N TRP A 180 -10.44 2.56 -15.69
CA TRP A 180 -9.81 1.93 -14.53
C TRP A 180 -8.62 2.72 -13.97
N VAL A 181 -7.81 3.36 -14.83
CA VAL A 181 -6.65 4.13 -14.38
C VAL A 181 -7.03 5.47 -13.76
N GLU A 182 -8.07 6.14 -14.29
CA GLU A 182 -8.61 7.36 -13.69
C GLU A 182 -9.23 7.07 -12.32
N LEU A 183 -9.85 5.89 -12.14
CA LEU A 183 -10.31 5.43 -10.84
C LEU A 183 -9.16 5.35 -9.82
N ILE A 184 -7.98 4.83 -10.21
CA ILE A 184 -6.81 4.78 -9.32
C ILE A 184 -6.38 6.19 -8.88
N VAL A 185 -6.33 7.14 -9.82
CA VAL A 185 -5.99 8.55 -9.51
C VAL A 185 -7.05 9.18 -8.59
N TYR A 186 -8.34 8.87 -8.81
CA TYR A 186 -9.44 9.33 -7.96
C TYR A 186 -9.28 8.90 -6.49
N PHE A 187 -8.89 7.65 -6.25
CA PHE A 187 -8.65 7.14 -4.90
C PHE A 187 -7.35 7.70 -4.27
N ASP A 188 -6.29 7.88 -5.05
CA ASP A 188 -5.01 8.45 -4.57
C ASP A 188 -5.17 9.91 -4.11
N GLY A 189 -6.00 10.69 -4.81
CA GLY A 189 -6.30 12.09 -4.49
C GLY A 189 -7.22 12.31 -3.28
N GLY A 190 -7.60 11.26 -2.53
CA GLY A 190 -8.33 11.41 -1.27
C GLY A 190 -9.81 11.76 -1.40
N PHE A 191 -10.53 11.17 -2.36
CA PHE A 191 -12.00 11.22 -2.52
C PHE A 191 -12.64 12.59 -2.81
N MET A 192 -11.87 13.69 -2.71
CA MET A 192 -12.35 15.07 -2.88
C MET A 192 -11.77 15.77 -4.11
N ALA A 193 -10.95 15.06 -4.88
CA ALA A 193 -10.13 15.63 -5.95
C ALA A 193 -10.73 15.35 -7.34
N ARG A 194 -11.95 15.84 -7.60
CA ARG A 194 -12.57 15.73 -8.94
C ARG A 194 -11.79 16.48 -10.02
N ASP A 195 -11.15 17.59 -9.66
CA ASP A 195 -10.48 18.49 -10.59
C ASP A 195 -8.97 18.18 -10.79
N LEU A 196 -8.46 17.07 -10.25
CA LEU A 196 -7.02 16.74 -10.22
C LEU A 196 -6.67 15.38 -10.86
N LEU A 197 -7.54 14.83 -11.72
CA LEU A 197 -7.29 13.58 -12.44
C LEU A 197 -6.21 13.75 -13.52
N LYS A 198 -4.96 13.96 -13.11
CA LYS A 198 -3.78 14.01 -13.98
C LYS A 198 -3.03 12.69 -13.83
N LEU A 199 -2.99 11.87 -14.88
CA LEU A 199 -2.28 10.58 -14.85
C LEU A 199 -0.80 10.75 -14.52
N GLU A 200 -0.21 11.91 -14.81
CA GLU A 200 1.18 12.22 -14.52
C GLU A 200 1.50 12.18 -13.02
N THR A 201 0.51 12.34 -12.13
CA THR A 201 0.71 12.23 -10.68
C THR A 201 1.17 10.84 -10.27
N LEU A 202 0.79 9.78 -11.02
CA LEU A 202 1.26 8.42 -10.77
C LEU A 202 2.76 8.24 -11.02
N LEU A 203 3.39 9.17 -11.75
CA LEU A 203 4.83 9.17 -12.00
C LEU A 203 5.60 10.00 -10.97
N ASP A 204 4.91 10.82 -10.17
CA ASP A 204 5.55 11.64 -9.15
C ASP A 204 6.01 10.77 -7.98
N ARG A 205 7.30 10.87 -7.66
CA ARG A 205 7.93 10.18 -6.53
C ARG A 205 8.09 11.09 -5.32
N ASN A 206 7.72 12.37 -5.45
CA ASN A 206 7.76 13.35 -4.39
C ASN A 206 6.46 13.32 -3.58
N TYR A 207 6.25 12.22 -2.87
CA TYR A 207 5.07 12.03 -2.04
C TYR A 207 4.97 13.09 -0.94
N SER A 208 3.76 13.59 -0.71
CA SER A 208 3.44 14.44 0.44
C SER A 208 3.79 13.71 1.73
N LYS A 209 4.68 14.32 2.52
CA LYS A 209 5.09 13.79 3.83
C LYS A 209 4.23 14.42 4.91
N SER A 210 3.79 13.62 5.87
CA SER A 210 2.94 14.09 6.96
C SER A 210 3.17 13.27 8.24
N PHE A 211 2.65 13.76 9.36
CA PHE A 211 2.57 12.98 10.59
C PHE A 211 1.27 12.17 10.56
N TRP A 212 1.38 10.85 10.64
CA TRP A 212 0.20 9.99 10.68
C TRP A 212 0.43 8.75 11.52
N LYS A 213 -0.66 8.20 12.04
CA LYS A 213 -0.70 6.90 12.70
C LYS A 213 -1.94 6.18 12.20
N MET A 214 -1.74 4.95 11.75
CA MET A 214 -2.81 4.07 11.29
C MET A 214 -2.84 2.80 12.13
N ARG A 215 -4.06 2.28 12.29
CA ARG A 215 -4.37 0.96 12.82
C ARG A 215 -5.45 0.36 11.93
N ALA A 216 -5.54 -0.96 11.90
CA ALA A 216 -6.54 -1.69 11.15
C ALA A 216 -7.07 -2.81 12.03
N ASP A 217 -8.35 -3.15 11.84
CA ASP A 217 -9.04 -4.23 12.53
C ASP A 217 -9.95 -4.93 11.51
N PHE A 218 -10.33 -6.18 11.79
CA PHE A 218 -11.26 -6.94 10.96
C PHE A 218 -12.56 -7.15 11.72
N VAL A 219 -13.68 -6.82 11.09
CA VAL A 219 -15.00 -6.89 11.72
C VAL A 219 -15.74 -8.13 11.24
N MET A 220 -15.98 -9.08 12.14
CA MET A 220 -16.73 -10.32 11.85
C MET A 220 -18.21 -10.26 12.27
N LYS A 221 -18.56 -9.31 13.15
CA LYS A 221 -19.94 -9.08 13.61
C LYS A 221 -20.23 -7.58 13.58
N PRO A 222 -21.43 -7.15 13.15
CA PRO A 222 -21.75 -5.74 13.06
C PRO A 222 -21.52 -5.01 14.40
N ILE A 223 -20.86 -3.87 14.32
CA ILE A 223 -20.69 -2.95 15.44
C ILE A 223 -22.08 -2.43 15.85
N LEU A 224 -22.38 -2.55 17.14
CA LEU A 224 -23.63 -2.08 17.73
C LEU A 224 -23.72 -0.54 17.68
N VAL A 225 -24.94 0.00 17.68
CA VAL A 225 -25.19 1.47 17.70
C VAL A 225 -24.33 2.15 18.76
N LYS A 226 -24.36 1.63 19.99
CA LYS A 226 -23.59 2.18 21.12
C LYS A 226 -22.08 2.25 20.86
N GLY A 227 -21.54 1.29 20.10
CA GLY A 227 -20.14 1.30 19.69
C GLY A 227 -19.84 2.39 18.65
N LEU A 228 -20.78 2.62 17.72
CA LEU A 228 -20.68 3.71 16.75
C LEU A 228 -20.82 5.08 17.41
N GLU A 229 -21.73 5.22 18.38
CA GLU A 229 -21.89 6.45 19.18
C GLU A 229 -20.59 6.80 19.92
N GLY A 230 -19.97 5.83 20.59
CA GLY A 230 -18.67 6.07 21.24
C GLY A 230 -17.55 6.44 20.25
N MET A 231 -17.62 5.94 19.01
CA MET A 231 -16.71 6.38 17.94
C MET A 231 -16.99 7.84 17.55
N TYR A 232 -18.25 8.25 17.42
CA TYR A 232 -18.62 9.63 17.11
C TYR A 232 -18.19 10.60 18.20
N ASP A 233 -18.38 10.23 19.47
CA ASP A 233 -17.91 11.02 20.63
C ASP A 233 -16.40 11.28 20.52
N PHE A 234 -15.63 10.25 20.16
CA PHE A 234 -14.18 10.39 19.96
C PHE A 234 -13.82 11.34 18.82
N PHE A 235 -14.58 11.36 17.71
CA PHE A 235 -14.36 12.33 16.62
C PHE A 235 -14.55 13.79 17.07
N HIS A 236 -15.42 14.04 18.05
CA HIS A 236 -15.66 15.37 18.59
C HIS A 236 -14.57 15.84 19.58
N GLU A 237 -13.80 14.92 20.16
CA GLU A 237 -12.65 15.26 21.00
C GLU A 237 -11.51 15.89 20.18
N GLN A 238 -10.64 16.69 20.83
CA GLN A 238 -9.52 17.33 20.13
C GLN A 238 -8.61 16.34 19.40
N GLY A 239 -8.45 15.13 19.94
CA GLY A 239 -7.66 14.06 19.32
C GLY A 239 -8.32 13.42 18.08
N GLY A 240 -9.63 13.57 17.90
CA GLY A 240 -10.39 12.93 16.83
C GLY A 240 -10.67 13.81 15.60
N LYS A 241 -10.40 15.12 15.67
CA LYS A 241 -10.72 16.06 14.57
C LYS A 241 -10.04 15.74 13.22
N ASN A 242 -8.87 15.09 13.27
CA ASN A 242 -8.13 14.65 12.08
C ASN A 242 -8.16 13.13 11.89
N LEU A 243 -9.00 12.42 12.65
CA LEU A 243 -9.18 10.99 12.49
C LEU A 243 -9.99 10.73 11.22
N GLN A 244 -9.69 9.61 10.56
CA GLN A 244 -10.56 9.01 9.56
C GLN A 244 -10.66 7.52 9.88
N VAL A 245 -11.87 6.98 9.75
CA VAL A 245 -12.13 5.54 9.82
C VAL A 245 -12.71 5.13 8.48
N VAL A 246 -12.05 4.19 7.81
CA VAL A 246 -12.49 3.67 6.51
C VAL A 246 -12.82 2.20 6.69
N ALA A 247 -13.98 1.80 6.18
CA ALA A 247 -14.44 0.42 6.20
C ALA A 247 -14.60 -0.07 4.76
N PHE A 248 -13.81 -1.08 4.40
CA PHE A 248 -13.83 -1.71 3.09
C PHE A 248 -14.46 -3.11 3.18
N PRO A 249 -15.50 -3.41 2.37
CA PRO A 249 -16.17 -4.70 2.43
C PRO A 249 -15.22 -5.85 2.11
N TYR A 250 -15.34 -6.95 2.86
CA TYR A 250 -14.44 -8.10 2.80
C TYR A 250 -15.16 -9.36 2.31
N SER A 251 -15.65 -9.33 1.08
CA SER A 251 -16.41 -10.46 0.50
C SER A 251 -16.02 -10.79 -0.95
N GLY A 252 -16.94 -11.39 -1.71
CA GLY A 252 -16.73 -11.85 -3.07
C GLY A 252 -15.61 -12.90 -3.13
N LYS A 253 -14.56 -12.60 -3.90
CA LYS A 253 -13.39 -13.47 -4.01
C LYS A 253 -12.69 -13.71 -2.68
N MET A 254 -12.68 -12.73 -1.76
CA MET A 254 -11.98 -12.87 -0.48
C MET A 254 -12.59 -13.95 0.41
N ALA A 255 -13.89 -14.18 0.34
CA ALA A 255 -14.58 -15.24 1.07
C ALA A 255 -14.44 -16.63 0.43
N LYS A 256 -14.05 -16.70 -0.85
CA LYS A 256 -13.89 -17.97 -1.61
C LYS A 256 -12.48 -18.56 -1.51
N ILE A 257 -11.50 -17.75 -1.13
CA ILE A 257 -10.11 -18.17 -0.97
C ILE A 257 -9.93 -18.80 0.41
N PRO A 258 -9.40 -20.04 0.53
CA PRO A 258 -9.10 -20.64 1.83
C PRO A 258 -8.13 -19.80 2.66
N GLU A 259 -8.30 -19.79 3.99
CA GLU A 259 -7.42 -19.06 4.92
C GLU A 259 -5.95 -19.48 4.81
N SER A 260 -5.70 -20.74 4.47
CA SER A 260 -4.37 -21.30 4.28
C SER A 260 -3.80 -21.14 2.87
N ALA A 261 -4.54 -20.54 1.93
CA ALA A 261 -4.11 -20.46 0.53
C ALA A 261 -2.82 -19.65 0.35
N ILE A 262 -2.67 -18.59 1.14
CA ILE A 262 -1.46 -17.79 1.31
C ILE A 262 -1.37 -17.37 2.78
N SER A 263 -0.25 -16.81 3.21
CA SER A 263 -0.04 -16.48 4.62
C SER A 263 -0.91 -15.34 5.15
N PHE A 264 -1.57 -14.56 4.28
CA PHE A 264 -2.60 -13.61 4.68
C PHE A 264 -3.92 -14.35 5.01
N PRO A 265 -4.34 -14.40 6.30
CA PRO A 265 -5.34 -15.37 6.76
C PRO A 265 -6.77 -14.84 6.76
N HIS A 266 -6.99 -13.52 6.69
CA HIS A 266 -8.33 -12.95 6.80
C HIS A 266 -9.14 -13.21 5.52
N ARG A 267 -10.08 -14.16 5.59
CA ARG A 267 -10.92 -14.61 4.46
C ARG A 267 -12.40 -14.60 4.84
N ALA A 268 -13.09 -15.73 4.65
CA ALA A 268 -14.48 -15.92 5.01
C ALA A 268 -14.77 -15.55 6.47
N GLY A 269 -15.94 -14.98 6.73
CA GLY A 269 -16.38 -14.57 8.07
C GLY A 269 -16.03 -13.13 8.45
N ASN A 270 -15.14 -12.46 7.72
CA ASN A 270 -14.93 -11.01 7.85
C ASN A 270 -15.97 -10.26 7.01
N ILE A 271 -16.64 -9.27 7.60
CA ILE A 271 -17.63 -8.42 6.91
C ILE A 271 -16.92 -7.27 6.20
N TYR A 272 -15.98 -6.61 6.90
CA TYR A 272 -15.14 -5.53 6.39
C TYR A 272 -13.85 -5.41 7.22
N HIS A 273 -12.89 -4.63 6.70
CA HIS A 273 -11.68 -4.19 7.41
C HIS A 273 -11.53 -2.68 7.34
#